data_AF-A0A3P4B7U7-F1
#
_entry.id   AF-A0A3P4B7U7-F1
#
_cell.length_a   1.000
_cell.length_b   1.000
_cell.length_c   1.000
_cell.angle_alpha   90.00
_cell.angle_beta   90.00
_cell.angle_gamma   90.00
#
_symmetry.space_group_name_H-M   'P 1'
#
loop_
_entity.id
_entity.type
_entity.pdbx_description
1 polymer ?
#
loop_
_entity_poly.entity_id
_entity_poly.type
_entity_poly.pdbx_seq_one_letter_code
_entity_poly.pdbx_strand_id
1 'polypeptide(L)'
;MQYGTMPGRYPAIVRSYDQAKRTCRVEIPGLTDGGDVLPEAEIEYPIGDKSRAGANTTELEILAGDAVWVAFIGGDPRYPIITGYRNPEAGNSADWRRWHHPNMELLADGTMRLAVGPSEIVITPGGIVMNAPRIDLN
;
A
#
# COMPACT_ATOMS: atom_id res chain seq x y z
N MET A 1 15.09 23.09 -22.95
CA MET A 1 14.34 21.98 -23.58
C MET A 1 12.94 21.99 -23.01
N GLN A 2 11.92 22.16 -23.85
CA GLN A 2 10.54 22.00 -23.44
C GLN A 2 10.25 20.50 -23.48
N TYR A 3 10.31 19.85 -22.31
CA TYR A 3 9.89 18.46 -22.21
C TYR A 3 8.39 18.39 -22.55
N GLY A 4 8.01 17.47 -23.43
CA GLY A 4 6.60 17.18 -23.67
C GLY A 4 5.95 16.72 -22.37
N THR A 5 4.69 17.08 -22.16
CA THR A 5 3.94 16.58 -21.00
C THR A 5 3.56 15.12 -21.23
N MET A 6 3.60 14.33 -20.15
CA MET A 6 3.18 12.93 -20.12
C MET A 6 1.92 12.77 -19.26
N PRO A 7 0.75 13.24 -19.73
CA PRO A 7 -0.49 13.10 -18.99
C PRO A 7 -0.97 11.65 -19.01
N GLY A 8 -1.63 11.23 -17.92
CA GLY A 8 -2.23 9.90 -17.81
C GLY A 8 -1.46 8.97 -16.86
N ARG A 9 -1.80 7.68 -16.94
CA ARG A 9 -1.19 6.62 -16.14
C ARG A 9 -0.53 5.61 -17.06
N TYR A 10 0.66 5.16 -16.68
CA TYR A 10 1.50 4.23 -17.40
C TYR A 10 1.69 2.97 -16.56
N PRO A 11 1.62 1.77 -17.17
CA PRO A 11 1.88 0.54 -16.44
C PRO A 11 3.36 0.48 -16.07
N ALA A 12 3.66 0.08 -14.84
CA ALA A 12 5.03 -0.05 -14.37
C ALA A 12 5.18 -1.23 -13.42
N ILE A 13 6.42 -1.62 -13.17
CA ILE A 13 6.81 -2.66 -12.22
C ILE A 13 7.75 -2.07 -11.17
N VAL A 14 7.47 -2.29 -9.90
CA VAL A 14 8.41 -1.94 -8.82
C VAL A 14 9.61 -2.88 -8.90
N ARG A 15 10.82 -2.31 -8.96
CA ARG A 15 12.08 -3.09 -8.94
C ARG A 15 12.78 -3.04 -7.59
N SER A 16 12.62 -1.95 -6.85
CA SER A 16 13.07 -1.86 -5.46
C SER A 16 12.27 -0.82 -4.70
N TYR A 17 12.20 -0.98 -3.38
CA TYR A 17 11.56 -0.05 -2.44
C TYR A 17 12.58 0.43 -1.40
N ASP A 18 12.73 1.74 -1.25
CA ASP A 18 13.52 2.37 -0.19
C ASP A 18 12.57 2.76 0.95
N GLN A 19 12.51 1.92 1.98
CA GLN A 19 11.61 2.09 3.12
C GLN A 19 11.89 3.38 3.91
N ALA A 20 13.16 3.81 3.98
CA ALA A 20 13.53 5.01 4.72
C ALA A 20 13.05 6.28 4.01
N LYS A 21 13.09 6.30 2.67
CA LYS A 21 12.66 7.43 1.85
C LYS A 21 11.20 7.37 1.44
N ARG A 22 10.55 6.21 1.56
CA ARG A 22 9.19 5.95 1.03
C ARG A 22 9.12 6.17 -0.49
N THR A 23 10.13 5.69 -1.22
CA THR A 23 10.20 5.80 -2.70
C THR A 23 10.51 4.46 -3.35
N CYS A 24 10.16 4.32 -4.62
CA CYS A 24 10.38 3.09 -5.39
C CYS A 24 11.21 3.36 -6.64
N ARG A 25 12.04 2.40 -7.04
CA ARG A 25 12.58 2.35 -8.41
C ARG A 25 11.60 1.60 -9.29
N VAL A 26 11.14 2.25 -10.36
CA VAL A 26 10.09 1.70 -11.23
C VAL A 26 10.59 1.51 -12.65
N GLU A 27 10.27 0.35 -13.22
CA GLU A 27 10.43 0.08 -14.64
C GLU A 27 9.13 0.40 -15.35
N ILE A 28 9.19 1.21 -16.41
CA ILE A 28 8.06 1.58 -17.25
C ILE A 28 8.36 1.01 -18.65
N PRO A 29 7.76 -0.13 -19.03
CA PRO A 29 8.05 -0.78 -20.31
C PRO A 29 7.92 0.18 -21.50
N GLY A 30 8.91 0.18 -22.38
CA GLY A 30 8.98 1.07 -23.55
C GLY A 30 9.50 2.49 -23.25
N LEU A 31 9.58 2.90 -22.00
CA LEU A 31 10.13 4.21 -21.59
C LEU A 31 11.49 4.10 -20.92
N THR A 32 11.69 3.04 -20.12
CA THR A 32 12.93 2.85 -19.34
C THR A 32 13.84 1.77 -19.91
N ASP A 33 13.50 1.22 -21.08
CA ASP A 33 14.24 0.12 -21.70
C ASP A 33 15.68 0.55 -22.05
N GLY A 34 16.66 -0.24 -21.61
CA GLY A 34 18.08 0.05 -21.84
C GLY A 34 18.68 1.14 -20.94
N GLY A 35 17.94 1.64 -19.94
CA GLY A 35 18.47 2.58 -18.95
C GLY A 35 19.23 1.88 -17.82
N ASP A 36 20.41 2.40 -17.46
CA ASP A 36 21.22 1.87 -16.35
C ASP A 36 20.61 2.15 -14.96
N VAL A 37 19.82 3.22 -14.86
CA VAL A 37 19.19 3.66 -13.62
C VAL A 37 17.70 3.91 -13.86
N LEU A 38 16.86 3.18 -13.13
CA LEU A 38 15.42 3.35 -13.18
C LEU A 38 14.96 4.63 -12.46
N PRO A 39 13.90 5.29 -12.92
CA PRO A 39 13.34 6.45 -12.26
C PRO A 39 12.93 6.14 -10.81
N GLU A 40 13.15 7.10 -9.93
CA GLU A 40 12.67 7.06 -8.55
C GLU A 40 11.30 7.71 -8.49
N ALA A 41 10.29 6.94 -8.11
CA ALA A 41 8.91 7.38 -7.99
C ALA A 41 8.52 7.61 -6.53
N GLU A 42 7.76 8.69 -6.31
CA GLU A 42 7.02 8.90 -5.06
C GLU A 42 5.83 7.94 -4.96
N ILE A 43 5.26 7.82 -3.75
CA ILE A 43 4.06 7.03 -3.48
C ILE A 43 2.91 7.99 -3.19
N GLU A 44 1.82 7.88 -3.96
CA GLU A 44 0.57 8.57 -3.67
C GLU A 44 -0.15 7.86 -2.51
N TYR A 45 0.07 8.35 -1.29
CA TYR A 45 -0.61 7.81 -0.11
C TYR A 45 -2.11 8.11 -0.16
N PRO A 46 -2.98 7.11 0.10
CA PRO A 46 -4.40 7.35 0.31
C PRO A 46 -4.63 8.37 1.42
N ILE A 47 -5.65 9.20 1.27
CA ILE A 47 -6.05 10.12 2.34
C ILE A 47 -6.41 9.29 3.58
N GLY A 48 -5.72 9.53 4.68
CA GLY A 48 -5.86 8.79 5.93
C GLY A 48 -4.60 8.01 6.31
N ASP A 49 -3.79 7.60 5.33
CA ASP A 49 -2.45 7.06 5.56
C ASP A 49 -1.44 8.18 5.82
N LYS A 50 -0.52 7.94 6.76
CA LYS A 50 0.44 8.95 7.25
C LYS A 50 1.86 8.39 7.22
N SER A 51 2.59 8.70 6.16
CA SER A 51 3.99 8.28 5.99
C SER A 51 4.97 9.08 6.84
N ARG A 52 4.62 10.31 7.21
CA ARG A 52 5.48 11.20 8.00
C ARG A 52 5.52 10.77 9.46
N ALA A 53 6.71 10.79 10.06
CA ALA A 53 6.94 10.55 11.48
C ALA A 53 5.94 11.31 12.39
N GLY A 54 5.40 10.61 13.39
CA GLY A 54 4.40 11.14 14.32
C GLY A 54 3.66 10.02 15.05
N ALA A 55 2.57 10.35 15.73
CA ALA A 55 1.66 9.34 16.28
C ALA A 55 0.85 8.70 15.14
N ASN A 56 0.68 7.37 15.20
CA ASN A 56 -0.14 6.59 14.27
C ASN A 56 0.32 6.69 12.81
N THR A 57 1.64 6.60 12.57
CA THR A 57 2.17 6.48 11.20
C THR A 57 1.74 5.17 10.57
N THR A 58 1.45 5.21 9.27
CA THR A 58 1.14 4.00 8.50
C THR A 58 2.21 3.74 7.47
N GLU A 59 2.39 2.47 7.18
CA GLU A 59 3.26 1.97 6.13
C GLU A 59 2.45 1.01 5.27
N LEU A 60 2.59 1.19 3.96
CA LEU A 60 2.07 0.26 2.97
C LEU A 60 3.21 -0.69 2.59
N GLU A 61 2.97 -1.99 2.66
CA GLU A 61 3.91 -2.97 2.13
C GLU A 61 3.96 -2.83 0.60
N ILE A 62 5.17 -2.65 0.07
CA ILE A 62 5.48 -2.61 -1.36
C ILE A 62 6.68 -3.52 -1.59
N LEU A 63 6.56 -4.43 -2.55
CA LEU A 63 7.56 -5.43 -2.85
C LEU A 63 8.08 -5.29 -4.29
N ALA A 64 9.31 -5.75 -4.50
CA ALA A 64 9.83 -5.90 -5.85
C ALA A 64 8.97 -6.90 -6.64
N GLY A 65 8.60 -6.53 -7.86
CA GLY A 65 7.69 -7.29 -8.73
C GLY A 65 6.27 -6.77 -8.75
N ASP A 66 5.89 -5.87 -7.83
CA ASP A 66 4.53 -5.33 -7.80
C ASP A 66 4.20 -4.55 -9.08
N ALA A 67 3.06 -4.89 -9.68
CA ALA A 67 2.51 -4.17 -10.81
C ALA A 67 1.78 -2.93 -10.31
N VAL A 68 2.14 -1.76 -10.83
CA VAL A 68 1.62 -0.47 -10.39
C VAL A 68 1.25 0.42 -11.57
N TRP A 69 0.41 1.42 -11.30
CA TRP A 69 0.19 2.56 -12.18
C TRP A 69 1.09 3.72 -11.76
N VAL A 70 1.82 4.29 -12.73
CA VAL A 70 2.64 5.49 -12.54
C VAL A 70 2.04 6.63 -13.32
N ALA A 71 1.87 7.78 -12.68
CA ALA A 71 1.63 9.06 -13.34
C ALA A 71 2.84 9.97 -13.15
N PHE A 72 2.76 11.18 -13.69
CA PHE A 72 3.80 12.19 -13.56
C PHE A 72 3.22 13.47 -12.97
N ILE A 73 3.87 14.03 -11.94
CA ILE A 73 3.39 15.23 -11.24
C ILE A 73 3.33 16.40 -12.23
N GLY A 74 2.11 16.92 -12.47
CA GLY A 74 1.88 17.95 -13.51
C GLY A 74 2.16 17.48 -14.95
N GLY A 75 2.33 16.18 -15.17
CA GLY A 75 2.77 15.61 -16.44
C GLY A 75 4.28 15.74 -16.72
N ASP A 76 5.09 16.15 -15.74
CA ASP A 76 6.54 16.27 -15.92
C ASP A 76 7.23 14.89 -15.75
N PRO A 77 7.84 14.34 -16.83
CA PRO A 77 8.40 12.99 -16.81
C PRO A 77 9.53 12.77 -15.79
N ARG A 78 10.08 13.86 -15.22
CA ARG A 78 11.13 13.79 -14.19
C ARG A 78 10.60 13.45 -12.81
N TYR A 79 9.29 13.58 -12.58
CA TYR A 79 8.66 13.41 -11.27
C TYR A 79 7.56 12.33 -11.32
N PRO A 80 7.93 11.05 -11.42
CA PRO A 80 6.97 9.97 -11.40
C PRO A 80 6.37 9.77 -10.01
N ILE A 81 5.10 9.37 -9.98
CA ILE A 81 4.35 9.03 -8.78
C ILE A 81 3.55 7.75 -9.00
N ILE A 82 3.69 6.79 -8.09
CA ILE A 82 2.86 5.58 -8.07
C ILE A 82 1.48 5.98 -7.55
N THR A 83 0.45 5.78 -8.36
CA THR A 83 -0.93 6.14 -8.01
C THR A 83 -1.75 4.98 -7.47
N GLY A 84 -1.18 3.78 -7.44
CA GLY A 84 -1.82 2.57 -6.92
C GLY A 84 -1.38 1.29 -7.63
N TYR A 85 -1.80 0.16 -7.07
CA TYR A 85 -1.56 -1.16 -7.66
C TYR A 85 -2.36 -1.35 -8.96
N ARG A 86 -1.75 -2.06 -9.90
CA ARG A 86 -2.36 -2.48 -11.14
C ARG A 86 -2.81 -3.93 -11.01
N ASN A 87 -4.01 -4.21 -11.49
CA ASN A 87 -4.60 -5.55 -11.45
C ASN A 87 -3.69 -6.54 -12.22
N PRO A 88 -3.39 -7.73 -11.67
CA PRO A 88 -2.55 -8.73 -12.34
C PRO A 88 -3.23 -9.47 -13.50
N GLU A 89 -4.50 -9.17 -13.80
CA GLU A 89 -5.36 -9.78 -14.84
C GLU A 89 -5.66 -11.29 -14.66
N ALA A 90 -4.77 -12.03 -14.00
CA ALA A 90 -4.93 -13.43 -13.62
C ALA A 90 -4.40 -13.68 -12.18
N GLY A 91 -4.82 -14.77 -11.56
CA GLY A 91 -4.35 -15.15 -10.21
C GLY A 91 -4.86 -14.26 -9.06
N ASN A 92 -5.94 -13.50 -9.28
CA ASN A 92 -6.53 -12.64 -8.26
C ASN A 92 -7.07 -13.46 -7.07
N SER A 93 -6.90 -12.95 -5.85
CA SER A 93 -7.57 -13.49 -4.67
C SER A 93 -9.08 -13.26 -4.76
N ALA A 94 -9.88 -14.29 -4.52
CA ALA A 94 -11.33 -14.19 -4.39
C ALA A 94 -11.73 -14.26 -2.90
N ASP A 95 -12.81 -13.57 -2.52
CA ASP A 95 -13.50 -13.62 -1.21
C ASP A 95 -12.71 -13.21 0.04
N TRP A 96 -11.39 -13.05 -0.07
CA TRP A 96 -10.52 -12.77 1.06
C TRP A 96 -9.80 -11.43 0.90
N ARG A 97 -9.91 -10.59 1.93
CA ARG A 97 -9.00 -9.46 2.15
C ARG A 97 -7.88 -9.91 3.09
N ARG A 98 -6.63 -9.69 2.70
CA ARG A 98 -5.44 -10.00 3.49
C ARG A 98 -4.58 -8.75 3.60
N TRP A 99 -3.98 -8.56 4.78
CA TRP A 99 -2.92 -7.60 5.01
C TRP A 99 -1.70 -8.37 5.49
N HIS A 100 -0.55 -8.05 4.94
CA HIS A 100 0.73 -8.62 5.35
C HIS A 100 1.70 -7.48 5.62
N HIS A 101 2.47 -7.65 6.69
CA HIS A 101 3.57 -6.79 7.07
C HIS A 101 4.41 -7.54 8.13
N PRO A 102 5.73 -7.30 8.25
CA PRO A 102 6.54 -7.97 9.27
C PRO A 102 6.04 -7.77 10.71
N ASN A 103 5.43 -6.61 10.98
CA ASN A 103 4.79 -6.29 12.26
C ASN A 103 3.45 -5.58 11.99
N MET A 104 2.44 -5.87 12.79
CA MET A 104 1.12 -5.22 12.68
C MET A 104 0.66 -4.71 14.04
N GLU A 105 0.21 -3.46 14.07
CA GLU A 105 -0.35 -2.81 15.25
C GLU A 105 -1.72 -2.21 14.89
N LEU A 106 -2.71 -2.45 15.75
CA LEU A 106 -4.04 -1.83 15.66
C LEU A 106 -4.26 -1.06 16.95
N LEU A 107 -4.40 0.26 16.86
CA LEU A 107 -4.62 1.14 18.00
C LEU A 107 -6.03 1.73 17.95
N ALA A 108 -6.70 1.74 19.09
CA ALA A 108 -8.01 2.36 19.24
C ALA A 108 -8.14 2.98 20.64
N ASP A 109 -8.57 4.25 20.70
CA ASP A 109 -8.74 4.96 21.98
C ASP A 109 -9.98 4.48 22.76
N GLY A 110 -11.00 4.00 22.04
CA GLY A 110 -12.32 3.66 22.63
C GLY A 110 -12.64 2.16 22.61
N THR A 111 -12.80 1.59 21.41
CA THR A 111 -13.24 0.20 21.27
C THR A 111 -12.65 -0.41 20.00
N MET A 112 -12.12 -1.62 20.12
CA MET A 112 -11.76 -2.46 18.98
C MET A 112 -12.73 -3.65 18.94
N ARG A 113 -13.34 -3.89 17.78
CA ARG A 113 -14.34 -4.94 17.58
C ARG A 113 -14.01 -5.80 16.37
N LEU A 114 -13.94 -7.11 16.58
CA LEU A 114 -13.78 -8.12 15.54
C LEU A 114 -15.00 -9.03 15.57
N ALA A 115 -15.71 -9.16 14.44
CA ALA A 115 -16.99 -9.88 14.39
C ALA A 115 -17.12 -10.76 13.14
N VAL A 116 -17.72 -11.94 13.33
CA VAL A 116 -18.10 -12.89 12.27
C VAL A 116 -19.49 -13.44 12.59
N GLY A 117 -20.49 -13.01 11.81
CA GLY A 117 -21.89 -13.34 12.09
C GLY A 117 -22.28 -12.96 13.52
N PRO A 118 -22.82 -13.90 14.34
CA PRO A 118 -23.21 -13.62 15.73
C PRO A 118 -22.04 -13.67 16.73
N SER A 119 -20.83 -14.04 16.29
CA SER A 119 -19.66 -14.14 17.18
C SER A 119 -18.82 -12.87 17.13
N GLU A 120 -18.32 -12.41 18.27
CA GLU A 120 -17.47 -11.22 18.35
C GLU A 120 -16.47 -11.23 19.50
N ILE A 121 -15.41 -10.44 19.32
CA ILE A 121 -14.46 -10.03 20.36
C ILE A 121 -14.50 -8.50 20.42
N VAL A 122 -14.73 -7.96 21.61
CA VAL A 122 -14.76 -6.52 21.89
C VAL A 122 -13.71 -6.19 22.94
N ILE A 123 -12.77 -5.32 22.57
CA ILE A 123 -11.69 -4.84 23.44
C ILE A 123 -11.97 -3.37 23.75
N THR A 124 -11.96 -3.03 25.04
CA THR A 124 -12.12 -1.66 25.55
C THR A 124 -11.03 -1.39 26.60
N PRO A 125 -10.82 -0.12 27.03
CA PRO A 125 -9.95 0.17 28.17
C PRO A 125 -10.33 -0.59 29.46
N GLY A 126 -11.60 -0.99 29.61
CA GLY A 126 -12.09 -1.73 30.78
C GLY A 126 -11.93 -3.24 30.72
N GLY A 127 -11.55 -3.82 29.58
CA GLY A 127 -11.35 -5.26 29.43
C GLY A 127 -11.76 -5.82 28.06
N ILE A 128 -11.77 -7.15 27.97
CA ILE A 128 -12.10 -7.93 26.77
C ILE A 128 -13.36 -8.74 27.01
N VAL A 129 -14.32 -8.65 26.09
CA VAL A 129 -15.54 -9.46 26.08
C VAL A 129 -15.56 -10.32 24.82
N MET A 130 -15.86 -11.61 24.99
CA MET A 130 -16.02 -12.57 23.90
C MET A 130 -17.44 -13.13 23.95
N ASN A 131 -18.19 -13.00 22.85
CA ASN A 131 -19.53 -13.54 22.71
C ASN A 131 -19.57 -14.48 21.51
N ALA A 132 -19.89 -15.75 21.75
CA ALA A 132 -20.02 -16.77 20.71
C ALA A 132 -20.80 -17.98 21.24
N PRO A 133 -21.40 -18.81 20.36
CA PRO A 133 -22.02 -20.07 20.77
C PRO A 133 -21.05 -21.05 21.46
N ARG A 134 -19.75 -20.93 21.18
CA ARG A 134 -18.67 -21.73 21.77
C ARG A 134 -17.37 -20.91 21.77
N ILE A 135 -16.63 -20.99 22.87
CA ILE A 135 -15.28 -20.40 23.01
C ILE A 135 -14.35 -21.50 23.51
N ASP A 136 -13.33 -21.84 22.74
CA ASP A 136 -12.30 -22.81 23.12
C ASP A 136 -11.01 -22.06 23.51
N LEU A 137 -10.52 -22.29 24.73
CA LEU A 137 -9.26 -21.76 25.26
C LEU A 137 -8.32 -22.94 25.51
N ASN A 138 -7.57 -23.33 24.48
CA ASN A 138 -6.63 -24.45 24.54
C ASN A 138 -5.20 -23.97 24.77
#